data_AF-A0A846HBW9-F1
#
_entry.id   AF-A0A846HBW9-F1
#
_cell.length_a   1.000
_cell.length_b   1.000
_cell.length_c   1.000
_cell.angle_alpha   90.00
_cell.angle_beta   90.00
_cell.angle_gamma   90.00
#
_symmetry.space_group_name_H-M   'P 1'
#
loop_
_entity.id
_entity.type
_entity.pdbx_description
1 polymer ?
#
loop_
_entity_poly.entity_id
_entity_poly.type
_entity_poly.pdbx_seq_one_letter_code
_entity_poly.pdbx_strand_id
1 'polypeptide(L)' 'MPYQDIADLPDSVKNHLPKHAAEIFIAAFNNASKEYDEEEAAFKVAWAAVKRDYEKGEDGNWLDTPSP' A
#
# COMPACT_ATOMS: atom_id res chain seq x y z
N MET A 1 3.73 -13.28 5.70
CA MET A 1 4.10 -12.67 7.00
C MET A 1 3.54 -11.25 7.03
N PRO A 2 2.98 -10.73 8.13
CA PRO A 2 2.52 -9.35 8.19
C PRO A 2 3.71 -8.38 8.24
N TYR A 3 3.60 -7.23 7.57
CA TYR A 3 4.56 -6.14 7.69
C TYR A 3 4.35 -5.41 9.02
N GLN A 4 5.41 -5.11 9.75
CA GLN A 4 5.32 -4.36 11.02
C GLN A 4 5.58 -2.88 10.80
N ASP A 5 6.51 -2.56 9.91
CA ASP A 5 6.90 -1.20 9.61
C ASP A 5 7.03 -0.93 8.10
N ILE A 6 6.99 0.36 7.74
CA ILE A 6 7.22 0.83 6.37
C ILE A 6 8.60 0.41 5.86
N ALA A 7 9.58 0.26 6.76
CA ALA A 7 10.91 -0.21 6.44
C ALA A 7 10.94 -1.66 5.93
N ASP A 8 9.96 -2.48 6.32
CA ASP A 8 9.84 -3.88 5.90
C ASP A 8 9.20 -4.02 4.51
N LEU A 9 8.58 -2.96 4.00
CA LEU A 9 7.99 -2.97 2.67
C LEU A 9 9.09 -3.07 1.59
N PRO A 10 8.76 -3.69 0.43
CA PRO A 10 9.66 -3.71 -0.71
C PRO A 10 10.10 -2.30 -1.10
N ASP A 11 11.34 -2.12 -1.54
CA ASP A 11 11.88 -0.81 -1.95
C ASP A 11 11.02 -0.13 -3.02
N SER A 12 10.42 -0.91 -3.92
CA SER A 12 9.50 -0.44 -4.96
C SER A 12 8.20 0.17 -4.40
N VAL A 13 7.83 -0.16 -3.16
CA VAL A 13 6.67 0.41 -2.47
C VAL A 13 7.11 1.64 -1.67
N LYS A 14 8.04 1.47 -0.72
CA LYS A 14 8.42 2.53 0.22
C LYS A 14 9.14 3.73 -0.44
N ASN A 15 9.80 3.55 -1.58
CA ASN A 15 10.49 4.65 -2.27
C ASN A 15 9.53 5.58 -3.05
N HIS A 16 8.35 5.08 -3.40
CA HIS A 16 7.37 5.79 -4.22
C HIS A 16 6.10 6.17 -3.45
N LEU A 17 5.89 5.60 -2.26
CA LEU A 17 4.72 5.87 -1.42
C LEU A 17 5.07 6.87 -0.32
N PRO A 18 4.25 7.92 -0.13
CA PRO A 18 4.27 8.71 1.09
C PRO A 18 4.09 7.84 2.33
N LYS A 19 4.58 8.31 3.48
CA LYS A 19 4.46 7.60 4.76
C LYS A 19 3.02 7.12 5.04
N HIS A 20 2.04 8.00 4.86
CA HIS A 20 0.64 7.69 5.13
C HIS A 20 0.07 6.62 4.17
N ALA A 21 0.41 6.69 2.89
CA ALA A 21 0.06 5.66 1.92
C ALA A 21 0.66 4.29 2.29
N ALA A 22 1.90 4.27 2.79
CA ALA A 22 2.54 3.05 3.24
C ALA A 22 1.89 2.47 4.52
N GLU A 23 1.42 3.31 5.43
CA GLU A 23 0.64 2.87 6.60
C GLU A 23 -0.69 2.21 6.19
N ILE A 24 -1.41 2.81 5.24
CA ILE A 24 -2.64 2.23 4.65
C ILE A 24 -2.34 0.89 4.00
N PHE A 25 -1.26 0.82 3.23
CA PHE A 25 -0.81 -0.40 2.57
C PHE A 25 -0.58 -1.53 3.58
N ILE A 26 0.19 -1.27 4.65
CA ILE A 26 0.49 -2.27 5.69
C ILE A 26 -0.79 -2.75 6.37
N ALA A 27 -1.67 -1.83 6.76
CA ALA A 27 -2.91 -2.17 7.45
C ALA A 27 -3.81 -3.05 6.57
N ALA A 28 -3.99 -2.69 5.30
CA ALA A 28 -4.79 -3.43 4.34
C ALA A 28 -4.15 -4.78 4.00
N PHE A 29 -2.83 -4.83 3.79
CA PHE A 29 -2.10 -6.08 3.54
C PHE A 29 -2.22 -7.05 4.72
N ASN A 30 -1.97 -6.58 5.95
CA ASN A 30 -2.03 -7.40 7.14
C ASN A 30 -3.45 -7.91 7.44
N ASN A 31 -4.47 -7.15 7.06
CA ASN A 31 -5.85 -7.59 7.14
C ASN A 31 -6.14 -8.66 6.07
N ALA A 32 -5.77 -8.40 4.82
CA ALA A 32 -6.00 -9.32 3.70
C ALA A 32 -5.21 -10.63 3.84
N SER A 33 -3.97 -10.61 4.32
CA SER A 33 -3.18 -11.83 4.59
C SER A 33 -3.75 -12.71 5.71
N LYS A 34 -4.72 -12.23 6.50
CA LYS A 34 -5.45 -13.09 7.44
C LYS A 34 -6.62 -13.80 6.78
N GLU A 35 -7.16 -13.23 5.71
CA GLU A 35 -8.30 -13.78 4.97
C GLU A 35 -7.85 -14.66 3.79
N TYR A 36 -6.72 -14.32 3.18
CA TYR A 36 -6.17 -15.02 2.02
C TYR A 36 -4.80 -15.64 2.36
N ASP A 37 -4.63 -16.93 2.05
CA ASP A 37 -3.32 -17.59 2.09
C ASP A 37 -2.40 -17.14 0.93
N GLU A 38 -2.97 -16.48 -0.10
CA GLU A 38 -2.24 -15.98 -1.26
C GLU A 38 -1.72 -14.56 -1.03
N GLU A 39 -0.39 -14.42 -1.00
CA GLU A 39 0.28 -13.13 -0.81
C GLU A 39 -0.08 -12.13 -1.94
N GLU A 40 -0.19 -12.59 -3.18
CA GLU A 40 -0.59 -11.77 -4.32
C GLU A 40 -1.99 -11.17 -4.16
N ALA A 41 -2.93 -11.89 -3.54
CA ALA A 41 -4.26 -11.36 -3.26
C ALA A 41 -4.19 -10.24 -2.21
N ALA A 42 -3.41 -10.45 -1.14
CA ALA A 42 -3.19 -9.43 -0.12
C ALA A 42 -2.53 -8.17 -0.69
N PHE A 43 -1.55 -8.32 -1.59
CA PHE A 43 -0.95 -7.21 -2.32
C PHE A 43 -1.97 -6.42 -3.14
N LYS A 44 -2.87 -7.11 -3.87
CA LYS A 44 -3.92 -6.44 -4.67
C LYS A 44 -4.86 -5.64 -3.80
N VAL A 45 -5.28 -6.18 -2.65
CA VAL A 45 -6.15 -5.48 -1.69
C VAL A 45 -5.43 -4.26 -1.10
N ALA A 46 -4.17 -4.41 -0.70
CA ALA A 46 -3.38 -3.31 -0.17
C ALA A 46 -3.21 -2.17 -1.18
N TRP A 47 -2.89 -2.49 -2.44
CA TRP A 47 -2.83 -1.50 -3.52
C TRP A 47 -4.18 -0.86 -3.82
N ALA A 48 -5.28 -1.61 -3.74
CA ALA A 48 -6.61 -1.05 -3.91
C ALA A 48 -6.94 -0.04 -2.80
N ALA A 49 -6.54 -0.31 -1.56
CA ALA A 49 -6.71 0.63 -0.44
C ALA A 49 -5.90 1.92 -0.67
N VAL A 50 -4.62 1.81 -1.04
CA VAL A 50 -3.79 2.98 -1.37
C VAL A 50 -4.41 3.80 -2.50
N LYS A 51 -4.89 3.15 -3.56
CA LYS A 51 -5.52 3.81 -4.72
C LYS A 51 -6.81 4.58 -4.41
N ARG A 52 -7.41 4.40 -3.22
CA ARG A 52 -8.63 5.13 -2.83
C ARG A 52 -8.33 6.56 -2.40
N ASP A 53 -7.18 6.77 -1.77
CA ASP A 53 -6.76 8.05 -1.20
C ASP A 53 -5.51 8.62 -1.89
N TYR A 54 -4.85 7.82 -2.74
CA TYR A 54 -3.65 8.19 -3.48
C TYR A 54 -3.77 7.83 -4.96
N GLU A 55 -3.23 8.69 -5.81
CA GLU A 55 -3.12 8.45 -7.25
C GLU A 55 -1.66 8.40 -7.66
N LYS A 56 -1.33 7.50 -8.58
CA LYS A 56 0.02 7.38 -9.12
C LYS A 56 0.22 8.44 -10.19
N GLY A 57 1.11 9.39 -9.91
CA GLY A 57 1.52 10.44 -10.85
C GLY A 57 2.30 9.88 -12.05
N GLU A 58 2.45 10.70 -13.08
CA GLU A 58 3.18 10.34 -14.31
C GLU A 58 4.66 10.05 -14.05
N ASP A 59 5.24 10.66 -13.02
CA ASP A 59 6.60 10.42 -12.53
C ASP A 59 6.76 9.11 -11.74
N GLY A 60 5.65 8.41 -11.47
CA GLY A 60 5.62 7.14 -10.78
C GLY A 60 5.49 7.23 -9.26
N ASN A 61 5.49 8.44 -8.67
CA ASN A 61 5.23 8.64 -7.25
C ASN A 61 3.73 8.71 -6.95
N TRP A 62 3.36 8.36 -5.74
CA TRP A 62 1.97 8.42 -5.27
C TRP A 62 1.69 9.77 -4.62
N LEU A 63 0.67 10.46 -5.10
CA LEU A 63 0.23 11.77 -4.64
C LEU A 63 -1.12 11.59 -3.94
N ASP A 64 -1.30 12.26 -2.80
CA ASP A 64 -2.58 12.30 -2.09
C ASP A 64 -3.63 12.87 -3.05
N THR A 65 -4.71 12.13 -3.29
CA THR A 65 -5.81 12.66 -4.08
C THR A 65 -6.59 13.61 -3.19
N PRO A 66 -6.56 14.93 -3.42
CA PRO A 66 -7.44 15.81 -2.67
C PRO A 66 -8.88 15.36 -2.96
N SER A 67 -9.59 14.96 -1.91
CA SER A 67 -11.04 14.77 -2.01
C SER A 67 -11.65 16.05 -2.59
N PRO A 68 -12.47 15.97 -3.65
CA PRO A 68 -13.09 17.14 -4.27
C PRO A 68 -14.03 17.87 -3.30
#